data_AF-A0A433L8Y1-F1
#
_entry.id   AF-A0A433L8Y1-F1
#
_cell.length_a   1.000
_cell.length_b   1.000
_cell.length_c   1.000
_cell.angle_alpha   90.00
_cell.angle_beta   90.00
_cell.angle_gamma   90.00
#
_symmetry.space_group_name_H-M   'P 1'
#
loop_
_entity.id
_entity.type
_entity.pdbx_description
1 polymer ?
#
loop_
_entity_poly.entity_id
_entity_poly.type
_entity_poly.pdbx_seq_one_letter_code
_entity_poly.pdbx_strand_id
1 'polypeptide(L)'
;MPYPSIVRCPAPGFTLLELLVVLVLIGVLAAWGVPSFNALGERTAITSEINRLQSALSLARSTAITHRAPITLCPANRDRTACANDWSGELMLVSADKLRGIEQSEVVRVFPATAGVSVAKNGHDRIRYTPLGHATGFNSTFSICPARHQADAQGASLVLSTLGRARVEEAQSGC
;
A
#
# COMPACT_ATOMS: atom_id res chain seq x y z
N MET A 1 62.90 24.03 -41.63
CA MET A 1 61.67 24.04 -40.83
C MET A 1 61.20 22.58 -40.71
N PRO A 2 61.23 21.94 -39.53
CA PRO A 2 60.76 20.56 -39.40
C PRO A 2 59.24 20.54 -39.12
N TYR A 3 58.55 19.58 -39.74
CA TYR A 3 57.13 19.28 -39.56
C TYR A 3 56.92 18.46 -38.28
N PRO A 4 55.90 18.75 -37.45
CA PRO A 4 55.62 17.93 -36.27
C PRO A 4 54.99 16.60 -36.69
N SER A 5 55.62 15.50 -36.30
CA SER A 5 55.07 14.15 -36.42
C SER A 5 54.03 13.92 -35.31
N ILE A 6 52.78 13.69 -35.71
CA ILE A 6 51.69 13.35 -34.78
C ILE A 6 51.90 11.92 -34.30
N VAL A 7 52.34 11.76 -33.05
CA VAL A 7 52.40 10.47 -32.37
C VAL A 7 50.98 10.10 -31.92
N ARG A 8 50.36 9.14 -32.61
CA ARG A 8 49.14 8.49 -32.10
C ARG A 8 49.54 7.44 -31.09
N CYS A 9 49.25 7.68 -29.81
CA CYS A 9 49.28 6.63 -28.81
C CYS A 9 48.11 5.67 -29.08
N PRO A 10 48.36 4.36 -29.23
CA PRO A 10 47.28 3.39 -29.33
C PRO A 10 46.46 3.44 -28.04
N ALA A 11 45.17 3.75 -28.16
CA ALA A 11 44.24 3.58 -27.05
C ALA A 11 44.08 2.07 -26.80
N PRO A 12 44.34 1.56 -25.59
CA PRO A 12 44.09 0.16 -25.29
C PRO A 12 42.59 -0.12 -25.44
N GLY A 13 42.24 -1.02 -26.36
CA GLY A 13 40.88 -1.54 -26.52
C GLY A 13 40.63 -2.71 -25.57
N PHE A 14 39.40 -2.82 -25.07
CA PHE A 14 38.99 -3.96 -24.25
C PHE A 14 39.08 -5.26 -25.04
N THR A 15 39.56 -6.33 -24.39
CA THR A 15 39.60 -7.66 -25.02
C THR A 15 38.23 -8.31 -25.00
N LEU A 16 37.94 -9.21 -25.96
CA LEU A 16 36.70 -9.98 -25.97
C LEU A 16 36.54 -10.80 -24.67
N LEU A 17 37.65 -11.32 -24.14
CA LEU A 17 37.67 -12.04 -22.88
C LEU A 17 37.29 -11.14 -21.69
N GLU A 18 37.79 -9.91 -21.66
CA GLU A 18 37.48 -8.94 -20.60
C GLU A 18 35.99 -8.56 -20.60
N LEU A 19 35.40 -8.37 -21.78
CA LEU A 19 33.96 -8.14 -21.91
C LEU A 19 33.14 -9.34 -21.43
N LEU A 20 33.56 -10.57 -21.74
CA LEU A 20 32.91 -11.78 -21.24
C LEU A 20 32.99 -11.90 -19.72
N VAL A 21 34.16 -11.61 -19.13
CA VAL A 21 34.33 -11.63 -17.66
C VAL A 21 33.43 -10.58 -16.99
N VAL A 22 33.35 -9.36 -17.53
CA VAL A 22 32.47 -8.31 -17.01
C VAL A 22 31.00 -8.73 -17.09
N LEU A 23 30.56 -9.31 -18.20
CA LEU A 23 29.17 -9.80 -18.33
C LEU A 23 28.86 -10.93 -17.34
N VAL A 24 29.79 -11.85 -17.11
CA VAL A 24 29.63 -12.91 -16.10
C VAL A 24 29.51 -12.29 -14.70
N LEU A 25 30.36 -11.33 -14.35
CA LEU A 25 30.29 -10.63 -13.06
C LEU A 25 28.96 -9.89 -12.89
N ILE A 26 28.51 -9.15 -13.90
CA ILE A 26 27.19 -8.47 -13.89
C ILE A 26 26.07 -9.49 -13.71
N GLY A 27 26.11 -10.63 -14.40
CA GLY A 27 25.12 -11.69 -14.29
C GLY A 27 25.02 -12.27 -12.88
N VAL A 28 26.17 -12.55 -12.24
CA VAL A 28 26.22 -13.03 -10.85
C VAL A 28 25.67 -11.99 -9.87
N LEU A 29 26.07 -10.72 -10.03
CA LEU A 29 25.57 -9.62 -9.20
C LEU A 29 24.06 -9.40 -9.37
N ALA A 30 23.54 -9.47 -10.60
CA ALA A 30 22.12 -9.33 -10.88
C ALA A 30 21.30 -10.48 -10.28
N ALA A 31 21.81 -11.72 -10.35
CA ALA A 31 21.14 -12.88 -9.77
C ALA A 31 20.93 -12.75 -8.26
N TRP A 32 21.88 -12.14 -7.53
CA TRP A 32 21.75 -11.88 -6.10
C TRP A 32 21.01 -10.56 -5.79
N GLY A 33 21.16 -9.53 -6.62
CA GLY A 33 20.58 -8.21 -6.37
C GLY A 33 19.06 -8.14 -6.60
N VAL A 34 18.57 -8.74 -7.70
CA VAL A 34 17.15 -8.67 -8.10
C VAL A 34 16.18 -9.17 -7.02
N PRO A 35 16.38 -10.32 -6.33
CA PRO A 35 15.43 -10.76 -5.30
C PRO A 35 15.34 -9.78 -4.12
N SER A 36 16.44 -9.11 -3.76
CA SER A 36 16.45 -8.10 -2.68
C SER A 36 15.61 -6.87 -3.03
N PHE A 37 15.66 -6.41 -4.29
CA PHE A 37 14.84 -5.29 -4.76
C PHE A 37 13.33 -5.60 -4.74
N ASN A 38 12.93 -6.84 -5.08
CA ASN A 38 11.53 -7.24 -5.01
C ASN A 38 11.00 -7.22 -3.57
N ALA A 39 11.77 -7.75 -2.61
CA ALA A 39 11.39 -7.76 -1.20
C ALA A 39 11.26 -6.34 -0.60
N LEU A 40 12.13 -5.40 -1.01
CA LEU A 40 12.03 -3.99 -0.62
C LEU A 40 10.75 -3.33 -1.15
N GLY A 41 10.40 -3.62 -2.41
CA GLY A 41 9.17 -3.12 -3.03
C GLY A 41 7.91 -3.60 -2.29
N GLU A 42 7.85 -4.88 -1.96
CA GLU A 42 6.72 -5.47 -1.22
C GLU A 42 6.56 -4.85 0.18
N ARG A 43 7.65 -4.71 0.94
CA ARG A 43 7.63 -4.07 2.27
C ARG A 43 7.18 -2.61 2.22
N THR A 44 7.61 -1.89 1.18
CA THR A 44 7.21 -0.49 0.95
C THR A 44 5.71 -0.41 0.66
N ALA A 45 5.19 -1.30 -0.18
CA ALA A 45 3.77 -1.35 -0.51
C ALA A 45 2.89 -1.67 0.72
N ILE A 46 3.30 -2.64 1.55
CA ILE A 46 2.62 -2.98 2.81
C ILE A 46 2.61 -1.77 3.76
N THR A 47 3.76 -1.11 3.95
CA THR A 47 3.88 0.07 4.82
C THR A 47 3.01 1.23 4.32
N SER A 48 3.00 1.47 3.00
CA SER A 48 2.14 2.47 2.37
C SER A 48 0.67 2.20 2.65
N GLU A 49 0.24 0.94 2.53
CA GLU A 49 -1.14 0.54 2.77
C GLU A 49 -1.55 0.66 4.24
N ILE A 50 -0.68 0.28 5.17
CA ILE A 50 -0.88 0.51 6.60
C ILE A 50 -1.07 2.00 6.91
N ASN A 51 -0.20 2.85 6.35
CA ASN A 51 -0.30 4.30 6.54
C ASN A 51 -1.58 4.88 5.92
N ARG A 52 -2.00 4.35 4.76
CA ARG A 52 -3.25 4.71 4.11
C ARG A 52 -4.46 4.39 4.98
N LEU A 53 -4.55 3.15 5.49
CA LEU A 53 -5.63 2.72 6.37
C LEU A 53 -5.67 3.50 7.68
N GLN A 54 -4.52 3.71 8.34
CA GLN A 54 -4.45 4.52 9.56
C GLN A 54 -4.88 5.96 9.31
N SER A 55 -4.47 6.56 8.19
CA SER A 55 -4.87 7.91 7.80
C SER A 55 -6.37 7.99 7.52
N ALA A 56 -6.94 6.99 6.85
CA ALA A 56 -8.37 6.92 6.57
C ALA A 56 -9.19 6.77 7.85
N LEU A 57 -8.80 5.87 8.76
CA LEU A 57 -9.48 5.62 10.03
C LEU A 57 -9.39 6.83 10.97
N SER A 58 -8.22 7.46 11.09
CA SER A 58 -8.03 8.66 11.91
C SER A 58 -8.78 9.87 11.37
N LEU A 59 -8.80 10.06 10.05
CA LEU A 59 -9.61 11.10 9.41
C LEU A 59 -11.11 10.84 9.63
N ALA A 60 -11.56 9.60 9.44
CA ALA A 60 -12.96 9.23 9.66
C ALA A 60 -13.42 9.57 11.08
N ARG A 61 -12.62 9.18 12.07
CA ARG A 61 -12.87 9.47 13.48
C ARG A 61 -12.91 10.96 13.76
N SER A 62 -11.89 11.70 13.34
CA SER A 62 -11.80 13.15 13.60
C SER A 62 -12.93 13.92 12.91
N THR A 63 -13.31 13.52 11.69
CA THR A 63 -14.45 14.09 10.97
C THR A 63 -15.76 13.82 11.74
N ALA A 64 -15.97 12.60 12.24
CA ALA A 64 -17.18 12.28 13.00
C ALA A 64 -17.32 13.11 14.28
N ILE A 65 -16.20 13.28 15.00
CA ILE A 65 -16.15 14.10 16.22
C ILE A 65 -16.38 15.58 15.91
N THR A 66 -15.68 16.11 14.90
CA THR A 66 -15.70 17.54 14.55
C THR A 66 -17.07 17.97 14.02
N HIS A 67 -17.66 17.16 13.13
CA HIS A 67 -18.96 17.43 12.54
C HIS A 67 -20.13 16.96 13.41
N ARG A 68 -19.86 16.29 14.54
CA ARG A 68 -20.86 15.69 15.43
C ARG A 68 -21.87 14.81 14.69
N ALA A 69 -21.43 14.16 13.62
CA ALA A 69 -22.25 13.35 12.73
C ALA A 69 -21.59 12.00 12.50
N PRO A 70 -22.37 10.93 12.25
CA PRO A 70 -21.79 9.63 11.92
C PRO A 70 -21.05 9.70 10.57
N ILE A 71 -19.86 9.13 10.52
CA ILE A 71 -19.05 9.04 9.29
C ILE A 71 -18.77 7.57 8.99
N THR A 72 -18.91 7.18 7.72
CA THR A 72 -18.67 5.81 7.26
C THR A 72 -17.43 5.77 6.37
N LEU A 73 -16.53 4.83 6.66
CA LEU A 73 -15.41 4.45 5.82
C LEU A 73 -15.70 3.07 5.20
N CYS A 74 -15.64 2.98 3.88
CA CYS A 74 -15.81 1.72 3.16
C CYS A 74 -15.05 1.74 1.83
N PRO A 75 -14.81 0.56 1.22
CA PRO A 75 -14.37 0.48 -0.16
C PRO A 75 -15.37 1.14 -1.11
N ALA A 76 -14.89 1.85 -2.11
CA ALA A 76 -15.73 2.46 -3.13
C ALA A 76 -16.01 1.46 -4.27
N ASN A 77 -17.23 1.45 -4.80
CA ASN A 77 -17.48 0.91 -6.13
C ASN A 77 -16.87 1.84 -7.20
N ARG A 78 -16.86 1.37 -8.47
CA ARG A 78 -16.27 2.13 -9.60
C ARG A 78 -16.81 3.56 -9.74
N ASP A 79 -18.10 3.75 -9.45
CA ASP A 79 -18.78 5.04 -9.62
C ASP A 79 -18.81 5.88 -8.33
N ARG A 80 -18.24 5.40 -7.22
CA ARG A 80 -18.28 6.04 -5.89
C ARG A 80 -19.70 6.37 -5.39
N THR A 81 -20.66 5.53 -5.76
CA THR A 81 -22.08 5.65 -5.39
C THR A 81 -22.51 4.60 -4.37
N ALA A 82 -21.65 3.62 -4.08
CA ALA A 82 -21.92 2.56 -3.14
C ALA A 82 -20.64 2.02 -2.50
N CYS A 83 -20.79 1.51 -1.27
CA CYS A 83 -19.74 0.71 -0.65
C CYS A 83 -19.61 -0.65 -1.35
N ALA A 84 -18.38 -1.04 -1.64
CA ALA A 84 -17.98 -2.36 -2.10
C ALA A 84 -17.31 -3.15 -0.96
N ASN A 85 -16.79 -4.34 -1.27
CA ASN A 85 -16.23 -5.27 -0.28
C ASN A 85 -14.70 -5.45 -0.41
N ASP A 86 -14.06 -4.81 -1.39
CA ASP A 86 -12.63 -4.93 -1.63
C ASP A 86 -11.82 -3.82 -0.94
N TRP A 87 -11.29 -4.12 0.24
CA TRP A 87 -10.48 -3.18 1.02
C TRP A 87 -9.10 -2.88 0.40
N SER A 88 -8.66 -3.69 -0.56
CA SER A 88 -7.44 -3.44 -1.35
C SER A 88 -7.64 -2.31 -2.36
N GLY A 89 -8.90 -2.04 -2.70
CA GLY A 89 -9.29 -1.03 -3.65
C GLY A 89 -9.28 0.40 -3.11
N GLU A 90 -9.92 1.28 -3.88
CA GLU A 90 -10.15 2.66 -3.49
C GLU A 90 -11.09 2.69 -2.27
N LEU A 91 -10.76 3.52 -1.27
CA LEU A 91 -11.62 3.72 -0.10
C LEU A 91 -12.26 5.11 -0.16
N MET A 92 -13.49 5.21 0.33
CA MET A 92 -14.18 6.49 0.43
C MET A 92 -14.70 6.73 1.84
N LEU A 93 -14.65 8.00 2.22
CA LEU A 93 -15.18 8.52 3.46
C LEU A 93 -16.49 9.26 3.16
N VAL A 94 -17.55 8.88 3.86
CA VAL A 94 -18.92 9.32 3.55
C VAL A 94 -19.58 9.89 4.79
N SER A 95 -20.21 11.05 4.66
CA SER A 95 -20.92 11.71 5.77
C SER A 95 -22.34 11.20 6.01
N ALA A 96 -22.73 10.14 5.30
CA ALA A 96 -24.04 9.52 5.37
C ALA A 96 -23.97 8.10 5.94
N ASP A 97 -25.05 7.68 6.60
CA ASP A 97 -25.25 6.30 7.04
C ASP A 97 -25.95 5.46 5.95
N LYS A 98 -25.43 5.54 4.73
CA LYS A 98 -25.95 4.82 3.57
C LYS A 98 -24.85 3.97 2.95
N LEU A 99 -25.24 2.82 2.40
CA LEU A 99 -24.34 1.93 1.65
C LEU A 99 -24.39 2.13 0.14
N ARG A 100 -25.48 2.71 -0.37
CA ARG A 100 -25.80 2.83 -1.79
C ARG A 100 -26.55 4.14 -2.00
N GLY A 101 -26.52 4.65 -3.22
CA GLY A 101 -27.10 5.96 -3.54
C GLY A 101 -26.36 7.07 -2.81
N ILE A 102 -25.03 6.95 -2.71
CA ILE A 102 -24.15 7.96 -2.14
C ILE A 102 -24.01 9.06 -3.18
N GLU A 103 -24.38 10.27 -2.80
CA GLU A 103 -24.22 11.45 -3.64
C GLU A 103 -22.79 11.97 -3.54
N GLN A 104 -22.30 12.63 -4.60
CA GLN A 104 -20.93 13.20 -4.58
C GLN A 104 -20.73 14.22 -3.45
N SER A 105 -21.78 14.93 -3.04
CA SER A 105 -21.74 15.87 -1.91
C SER A 105 -21.62 15.19 -0.55
N GLU A 106 -21.97 13.91 -0.44
CA GLU A 106 -21.83 13.11 0.79
C GLU A 106 -20.42 12.51 0.92
N VAL A 107 -19.61 12.54 -0.15
CA VAL A 107 -18.23 12.04 -0.14
C VAL A 107 -17.30 13.11 0.45
N VAL A 108 -16.76 12.82 1.62
CA VAL A 108 -15.84 13.71 2.34
C VAL A 108 -14.43 13.61 1.76
N ARG A 109 -13.96 12.38 1.51
CA ARG A 109 -12.61 12.14 0.97
C ARG A 109 -12.52 10.76 0.31
N VAL A 110 -11.65 10.67 -0.69
CA VAL A 110 -11.29 9.41 -1.34
C VAL A 110 -9.81 9.11 -1.10
N PHE A 111 -9.50 7.84 -0.87
CA PHE A 111 -8.14 7.31 -0.71
C PHE A 111 -7.87 6.33 -1.86
N PRO A 112 -6.91 6.61 -2.75
CA PRO A 112 -6.61 5.73 -3.88
C PRO A 112 -6.14 4.36 -3.40
N ALA A 113 -6.28 3.33 -4.24
CA ALA A 113 -5.77 2.00 -3.95
C ALA A 113 -4.23 1.99 -3.92
N THR A 114 -3.64 1.17 -3.05
CA THR A 114 -2.20 0.90 -3.07
C THR A 114 -1.95 -0.32 -3.96
N ALA A 115 -1.05 -0.19 -4.94
CA ALA A 115 -0.72 -1.30 -5.82
C ALA A 115 0.16 -2.35 -5.11
N GLY A 116 0.04 -3.62 -5.52
CA GLY A 116 0.94 -4.69 -5.07
C GLY A 116 0.62 -5.27 -3.69
N VAL A 117 -0.53 -4.94 -3.11
CA VAL A 117 -1.02 -5.48 -1.84
C VAL A 117 -2.46 -5.98 -1.96
N SER A 118 -2.82 -6.91 -1.09
CA SER A 118 -4.18 -7.34 -0.83
C SER A 118 -4.54 -7.06 0.63
N VAL A 119 -5.78 -6.65 0.86
CA VAL A 119 -6.29 -6.37 2.21
C VAL A 119 -7.51 -7.23 2.47
N ALA A 120 -7.39 -8.15 3.41
CA ALA A 120 -8.52 -8.88 3.95
C ALA A 120 -8.96 -8.23 5.27
N LYS A 121 -10.27 -8.13 5.50
CA LYS A 121 -10.83 -7.60 6.74
C LYS A 121 -11.84 -8.59 7.29
N ASN A 122 -11.81 -8.84 8.60
CA ASN A 122 -12.87 -9.62 9.24
C ASN A 122 -14.12 -8.75 9.53
N GLY A 123 -15.27 -9.39 9.69
CA GLY A 123 -16.54 -8.72 10.01
C GLY A 123 -17.16 -7.99 8.81
N HIS A 124 -17.82 -6.86 9.06
CA HIS A 124 -18.66 -6.17 8.06
C HIS A 124 -17.86 -5.37 7.02
N ASP A 125 -18.48 -5.09 5.87
CA ASP A 125 -17.89 -4.38 4.72
C ASP A 125 -17.63 -2.87 4.96
N ARG A 126 -17.90 -2.36 6.16
CA ARG A 126 -17.73 -0.93 6.49
C ARG A 126 -17.28 -0.72 7.93
N ILE A 127 -16.68 0.44 8.16
CA ILE A 127 -16.41 0.99 9.48
C ILE A 127 -17.20 2.28 9.63
N ARG A 128 -18.05 2.35 10.66
CA ARG A 128 -18.78 3.58 10.97
C ARG A 128 -18.28 4.14 12.30
N TYR A 129 -17.99 5.44 12.29
CA TYR A 129 -17.65 6.20 13.48
C TYR A 129 -18.86 6.98 13.98
N THR A 130 -19.08 6.94 15.29
CA THR A 130 -20.08 7.78 15.96
C THR A 130 -19.52 9.18 16.23
N PRO A 131 -20.37 10.18 16.54
CA PRO A 131 -19.93 11.50 17.00
C PRO A 131 -19.03 11.49 18.24
N LEU A 132 -19.02 10.40 19.02
CA LEU A 132 -18.14 10.20 20.17
C LEU A 132 -16.77 9.61 19.78
N GLY A 133 -16.55 9.29 18.50
CA GLY A 133 -15.32 8.71 17.99
C GLY A 133 -15.18 7.20 18.22
N HIS A 134 -16.26 6.51 18.59
CA HIS A 134 -16.30 5.05 18.68
C HIS A 134 -16.56 4.45 17.30
N ALA A 135 -15.89 3.33 17.01
CA ALA A 135 -16.22 2.51 15.85
C ALA A 135 -17.38 1.58 16.21
N THR A 136 -18.46 1.61 15.44
CA THR A 136 -19.62 0.72 15.67
C THR A 136 -19.32 -0.69 15.17
N GLY A 137 -19.75 -1.70 15.93
CA GLY A 137 -19.56 -3.12 15.61
C GLY A 137 -18.61 -3.80 16.59
N PHE A 138 -17.84 -4.77 16.10
CA PHE A 138 -16.85 -5.52 16.86
C PHE A 138 -15.44 -5.08 16.47
N ASN A 139 -14.43 -5.52 17.25
CA ASN A 139 -13.03 -5.32 16.89
C ASN A 139 -12.78 -5.87 15.48
N SER A 140 -12.23 -5.03 14.60
CA SER A 140 -11.94 -5.40 13.22
C SER A 140 -10.42 -5.52 13.03
N THR A 141 -9.99 -6.61 12.45
CA THR A 141 -8.61 -6.87 12.05
C THR A 141 -8.52 -6.82 10.54
N PHE A 142 -7.59 -6.01 10.05
CA PHE A 142 -7.18 -5.94 8.67
C PHE A 142 -5.88 -6.73 8.52
N SER A 143 -5.85 -7.69 7.62
CA SER A 143 -4.65 -8.44 7.23
C SER A 143 -4.17 -7.89 5.90
N ILE A 144 -2.98 -7.31 5.89
CA ILE A 144 -2.34 -6.71 4.72
C ILE A 144 -1.24 -7.66 4.25
N CYS A 145 -1.40 -8.17 3.04
CA CYS A 145 -0.48 -9.11 2.40
C CYS A 145 0.04 -8.54 1.09
N PRO A 146 1.24 -8.96 0.63
CA PRO A 146 1.65 -8.67 -0.74
C PRO A 146 0.72 -9.38 -1.73
N ALA A 147 0.45 -8.75 -2.87
CA ALA A 147 -0.48 -9.28 -3.87
C ALA A 147 0.00 -10.61 -4.50
N ARG A 148 1.32 -10.86 -4.48
CA ARG A 148 1.86 -12.18 -4.80
C ARG A 148 1.81 -13.02 -3.52
N HIS A 149 0.86 -13.94 -3.44
CA HIS A 149 0.87 -14.95 -2.39
C HIS A 149 2.17 -15.75 -2.47
N GLN A 150 3.07 -15.50 -1.53
CA GLN A 150 4.23 -16.33 -1.25
C GLN A 150 4.00 -16.88 0.13
N ALA A 151 4.10 -18.20 0.29
CA ALA A 151 3.78 -18.92 1.53
C ALA A 151 4.66 -18.56 2.75
N ASP A 152 5.62 -17.65 2.57
CA ASP A 152 6.55 -17.16 3.59
C ASP A 152 6.62 -15.61 3.59
N ALA A 153 5.67 -14.94 2.93
CA ALA A 153 5.62 -13.49 2.90
C ALA A 153 5.18 -12.93 4.26
N GLN A 154 6.01 -12.05 4.81
CA GLN A 154 5.70 -11.31 6.02
C GLN A 154 4.63 -10.26 5.71
N GLY A 155 3.41 -10.52 6.18
CA GLY A 155 2.31 -9.54 6.17
C GLY A 155 2.32 -8.63 7.40
N ALA A 156 1.34 -7.74 7.46
CA ALA A 156 1.06 -6.92 8.63
C ALA A 156 -0.41 -7.01 9.00
N SER A 157 -0.71 -6.82 10.29
CA SER A 157 -2.09 -6.71 10.75
C SER A 157 -2.37 -5.33 11.34
N LEU A 158 -3.58 -4.84 11.12
CA LEU A 158 -4.06 -3.61 11.74
C LEU A 158 -5.34 -3.92 12.49
N VAL A 159 -5.35 -3.69 13.79
CA VAL A 159 -6.48 -3.95 14.67
C VAL A 159 -7.16 -2.64 15.02
N LEU A 160 -8.45 -2.54 14.70
CA LEU A 160 -9.33 -1.47 15.08
C LEU A 160 -10.17 -1.92 16.28
N SER A 161 -10.00 -1.21 17.40
CA SER A 161 -10.85 -1.38 18.59
C SER A 161 -12.21 -0.69 18.42
N THR A 162 -13.23 -1.16 19.14
CA THR A 162 -14.55 -0.50 19.24
C THR A 162 -14.46 0.94 19.77
N LEU A 163 -13.41 1.26 20.55
CA LEU A 163 -13.09 2.62 20.98
C LEU A 163 -12.56 3.51 19.83
N GLY A 164 -12.49 2.98 18.61
CA GLY A 164 -12.16 3.69 17.39
C GLY A 164 -10.66 3.94 17.17
N ARG A 165 -9.78 3.26 17.92
CA ARG A 165 -8.32 3.38 17.75
C ARG A 165 -7.81 2.21 16.91
N ALA A 166 -7.09 2.53 15.84
CA ALA A 166 -6.31 1.59 15.04
C ALA A 166 -4.94 1.38 15.67
N ARG A 167 -4.44 0.15 15.63
CA ARG A 167 -3.08 -0.23 16.05
C ARG A 167 -2.50 -1.19 15.02
N VAL A 168 -1.21 -1.05 14.75
CA VAL A 168 -0.48 -1.97 13.89
C VAL A 168 0.12 -3.06 14.76
N GLU A 169 -0.03 -4.31 14.35
CA GLU A 169 0.57 -5.48 14.97
C GLU A 169 1.24 -6.31 13.86
N GLU A 170 2.34 -7.00 14.19
CA GLU A 170 2.91 -7.98 13.25
C GLU A 170 1.89 -9.08 12.94
N ALA A 171 1.77 -9.50 11.68
CA ALA A 171 0.81 -10.53 11.31
C ALA A 171 1.17 -11.85 12.01
N GLN A 172 0.30 -12.32 12.91
CA GLN A 172 0.52 -13.55 13.69
C GLN A 172 0.36 -14.84 12.86
N SER A 173 -0.17 -14.73 11.64
CA SER A 173 -0.24 -15.81 10.65
C SER A 173 0.29 -15.27 9.33
N GLY A 174 1.25 -15.98 8.72
CA GLY A 174 1.77 -15.65 7.40
C GLY A 174 0.67 -15.50 6.35
N CYS A 175 0.98 -14.69 5.34
CA CYS A 175 0.28 -14.73 4.05
C CYS A 175 0.64 -16.02 3.30
#